data_AF-A0A2A2W878-F1
#
_entry.id   AF-A0A2A2W878-F1
#
_cell.length_a   1.000
_cell.length_b   1.000
_cell.length_c   1.000
_cell.angle_alpha   90.00
_cell.angle_beta   90.00
_cell.angle_gamma   90.00
#
_symmetry.space_group_name_H-M   'P 1'
#
loop_
_entity.id
_entity.type
_entity.pdbx_description
1 polymer ?
#
loop_
_entity_poly.entity_id
_entity_poly.type
_entity_poly.pdbx_seq_one_letter_code
_entity_poly.pdbx_strand_id
1 'polypeptide(L)'
;MLLRTNAKLEKLTGLPYLSAGLTLAPHTLSGHNVCAGASNGCAASCVLWFAGLRVSSTSRHAALRDTQWLFGHRRSFIDQLNRDIVNLVRLAERKRVKPAVRLNVASDLEWFDLIERWPTVQFYDYTKIRSRFRDYLAGKLPANYALTFSRHEKHHPATIASYLRRGGNVAQVFDVDYHPQSGRVGDLPESVRIHGRQWPVIDGDKHD
;
A
#
# COMPACT_ATOMS: atom_id res chain seq x y z
N MET A 1 -9.06 -1.72 17.37
CA MET A 1 -8.31 -0.80 16.47
C MET A 1 -7.69 -1.62 15.34
N LEU A 2 -8.21 -1.38 14.13
CA LEU A 2 -7.79 -1.87 12.82
C LEU A 2 -6.68 -1.01 12.20
N LEU A 3 -6.82 0.33 12.22
CA LEU A 3 -5.78 1.22 11.68
C LEU A 3 -4.63 1.34 12.66
N ARG A 4 -3.43 1.03 12.20
CA ARG A 4 -2.22 1.06 13.04
C ARG A 4 -1.13 1.85 12.32
N THR A 5 -0.34 2.61 13.08
CA THR A 5 0.98 3.04 12.61
C THR A 5 1.86 1.80 12.62
N ASN A 6 2.58 1.55 11.54
CA ASN A 6 3.59 0.50 11.48
C ASN A 6 4.94 1.16 11.14
N ALA A 7 6.04 0.43 11.28
CA ALA A 7 7.39 0.95 11.02
C ALA A 7 7.57 1.48 9.57
N LYS A 8 6.73 1.07 8.61
CA LYS A 8 6.72 1.62 7.24
C LYS A 8 6.01 2.98 7.16
N LEU A 9 5.04 3.22 8.03
CA LEU A 9 4.30 4.49 8.13
C LEU A 9 4.96 5.48 9.11
N GLU A 10 5.71 4.99 10.10
CA GLU A 10 6.46 5.79 11.08
C GLU A 10 7.62 6.58 10.43
N LYS A 11 8.09 6.20 9.24
CA LYS A 11 9.19 6.86 8.52
C LYS A 11 8.81 8.15 7.79
N LEU A 12 7.54 8.57 7.89
CA LEU A 12 7.07 9.86 7.39
C LEU A 12 7.38 11.03 8.36
N THR A 13 8.30 10.83 9.31
CA THR A 13 8.75 11.88 10.24
C THR A 13 9.30 13.07 9.46
N GLY A 14 8.64 14.22 9.59
CA GLY A 14 9.00 15.47 8.89
C GLY A 14 8.09 15.82 7.71
N LEU A 15 7.25 14.88 7.26
CA LEU A 15 6.20 15.19 6.29
C LEU A 15 4.95 15.74 7.00
N PRO A 16 4.14 16.58 6.34
CA PRO A 16 2.95 17.19 6.94
C PRO A 16 1.78 16.19 7.08
N TYR A 17 2.07 14.90 7.29
CA TYR A 17 1.09 13.82 7.34
C TYR A 17 1.22 12.94 8.58
N LEU A 18 0.07 12.53 9.12
CA LEU A 18 -0.05 11.47 10.10
C LEU A 18 -0.69 10.25 9.43
N SER A 19 0.11 9.21 9.20
CA SER A 19 -0.32 8.05 8.42
C SER A 19 -0.67 6.84 9.27
N ALA A 20 -1.77 6.17 8.93
CA ALA A 20 -2.13 4.86 9.48
C ALA A 20 -2.53 3.90 8.35
N GLY A 21 -2.49 2.60 8.62
CA GLY A 21 -2.82 1.61 7.59
C GLY A 21 -3.59 0.41 8.10
N LEU A 22 -4.36 -0.20 7.20
CA LEU A 22 -5.07 -1.45 7.42
C LEU A 22 -4.24 -2.61 6.86
N THR A 23 -3.86 -3.53 7.74
CA THR A 23 -3.09 -4.73 7.36
C THR A 23 -3.98 -5.96 7.45
N LEU A 24 -4.34 -6.50 6.28
CA LEU A 24 -5.03 -7.79 6.14
C LEU A 24 -4.02 -8.92 5.90
N ALA A 25 -4.43 -10.17 6.08
CA ALA A 25 -3.62 -11.33 5.74
C ALA A 25 -3.52 -11.42 4.20
N PRO A 26 -2.31 -11.44 3.63
CA PRO A 26 -2.14 -11.34 2.18
C PRO A 26 -2.61 -12.58 1.44
N HIS A 27 -2.92 -12.35 0.17
CA HIS A 27 -3.41 -13.37 -0.75
C HIS A 27 -4.54 -14.21 -0.14
N THR A 28 -4.39 -15.53 -0.01
CA THR A 28 -5.40 -16.47 0.50
C THR A 28 -5.12 -16.97 1.92
N LEU A 29 -4.15 -16.40 2.64
CA LEU A 29 -3.67 -16.93 3.91
C LEU A 29 -4.73 -16.97 5.03
N SER A 30 -5.77 -16.14 4.96
CA SER A 30 -6.91 -16.19 5.87
C SER A 30 -8.06 -17.09 5.40
N GLY A 31 -7.92 -17.77 4.26
CA GLY A 31 -9.01 -18.46 3.56
C GLY A 31 -9.79 -17.58 2.57
N HIS A 32 -9.46 -16.29 2.44
CA HIS A 32 -10.11 -15.37 1.50
C HIS A 32 -9.07 -14.67 0.64
N ASN A 33 -9.29 -14.53 -0.67
CA ASN A 33 -8.35 -13.84 -1.56
C ASN A 33 -8.53 -12.31 -1.47
N VAL A 34 -7.54 -11.62 -0.89
CA VAL A 34 -7.55 -10.15 -0.77
C VAL A 34 -6.64 -9.44 -1.77
N CYS A 35 -5.95 -10.17 -2.65
CA CYS A 35 -5.02 -9.60 -3.63
C CYS A 35 -5.11 -10.36 -4.96
N ALA A 36 -6.17 -10.09 -5.72
CA ALA A 36 -6.44 -10.82 -6.97
C ALA A 36 -5.37 -10.63 -8.06
N GLY A 37 -4.65 -9.51 -8.03
CA GLY A 37 -3.54 -9.23 -8.96
C GLY A 37 -2.20 -9.83 -8.55
N ALA A 38 -2.11 -10.62 -7.47
CA ALA A 38 -0.87 -11.24 -7.04
C ALA A 38 -0.40 -12.30 -8.05
N SER A 39 0.89 -12.25 -8.43
CA SER A 39 1.55 -13.38 -9.08
C SER A 39 1.94 -14.46 -8.06
N ASN A 40 2.30 -15.65 -8.56
CA ASN A 40 2.82 -16.72 -7.71
C ASN A 40 4.05 -16.26 -6.90
N GLY A 41 4.96 -15.52 -7.52
CA GLY A 41 6.12 -14.94 -6.82
C GLY A 41 5.70 -13.92 -5.76
N CYS A 42 4.75 -13.02 -6.09
CA CYS A 42 4.23 -12.06 -5.13
C CYS A 42 3.56 -12.72 -3.91
N ALA A 43 2.83 -13.83 -4.13
CA ALA A 43 2.18 -14.57 -3.06
C ALA A 43 3.20 -15.33 -2.18
N ALA A 44 4.17 -16.00 -2.81
CA ALA A 44 5.20 -16.78 -2.12
C ALA A 44 6.20 -15.92 -1.34
N SER A 45 6.45 -14.69 -1.81
CA SER A 45 7.47 -13.80 -1.26
C SER A 45 6.87 -12.50 -0.72
N CYS A 46 5.60 -12.52 -0.28
CA CYS A 46 4.95 -11.31 0.24
C CYS A 46 5.77 -10.69 1.37
N VAL A 47 6.36 -9.52 1.12
CA VAL A 47 7.26 -8.81 2.05
C VAL A 47 6.57 -8.62 3.40
N LEU A 48 5.29 -8.27 3.42
CA LEU A 48 4.55 -8.01 4.67
C LEU A 48 4.20 -9.26 5.47
N TRP A 49 4.47 -10.45 4.93
CA TRP A 49 4.27 -11.71 5.61
C TRP A 49 5.58 -12.44 5.91
N PHE A 50 6.53 -12.46 4.98
CA PHE A 50 7.74 -13.29 5.05
C PHE A 50 9.03 -12.50 5.34
N ALA A 51 9.05 -11.18 5.19
CA ALA A 51 10.26 -10.36 5.34
C ALA A 51 10.03 -9.03 6.11
N GLY A 52 11.11 -8.31 6.41
CA GLY A 52 11.06 -7.01 7.08
C GLY A 52 10.93 -7.05 8.62
N LEU A 53 10.89 -5.86 9.24
CA LEU A 53 11.05 -5.67 10.68
C LEU A 53 9.85 -6.06 11.57
N ARG A 54 8.73 -6.54 11.00
CA ARG A 54 7.52 -6.89 11.78
C ARG A 54 6.85 -8.19 11.35
N VAL A 55 7.65 -9.21 11.06
CA VAL A 55 7.21 -10.61 10.90
C VAL A 55 6.93 -11.26 12.27
N SER A 56 6.18 -10.57 13.14
CA SER A 56 5.83 -11.13 14.45
C SER A 56 4.58 -12.02 14.34
N SER A 57 4.51 -13.07 15.15
CA SER A 57 3.32 -13.91 15.26
C SER A 57 2.09 -13.09 15.64
N THR A 58 2.24 -12.12 16.56
CA THR A 58 1.16 -11.22 16.98
C THR A 58 0.59 -10.41 15.82
N SER A 59 1.44 -9.82 14.98
CA SER A 59 1.01 -9.04 13.82
C SER A 59 0.31 -9.92 12.78
N ARG A 60 0.84 -11.12 12.51
CA ARG A 60 0.22 -12.09 11.59
C ARG A 60 -1.15 -12.57 12.09
N HIS A 61 -1.27 -12.92 13.37
CA HIS A 61 -2.55 -13.30 13.97
C HIS A 61 -3.57 -12.17 13.93
N ALA A 62 -3.14 -10.92 14.15
CA ALA A 62 -4.03 -9.77 14.01
C ALA A 62 -4.54 -9.63 12.57
N ALA A 63 -3.65 -9.71 11.57
CA ALA A 63 -4.03 -9.65 10.16
C ALA A 63 -5.00 -10.77 9.75
N LEU A 64 -4.80 -12.00 10.24
CA LEU A 64 -5.72 -13.13 10.02
C LEU A 64 -7.11 -12.84 10.59
N ARG A 65 -7.19 -12.44 11.87
CA ARG A 65 -8.45 -12.10 12.53
C ARG A 65 -9.16 -10.94 11.85
N ASP A 66 -8.43 -9.87 11.52
CA ASP A 66 -8.98 -8.68 10.87
C ASP A 66 -9.55 -9.04 9.48
N THR A 67 -8.91 -9.96 8.75
CA THR A 67 -9.42 -10.44 7.45
C THR A 67 -10.66 -11.31 7.61
N GLN A 68 -10.64 -12.28 8.53
CA GLN A 68 -11.82 -13.10 8.82
C GLN A 68 -13.00 -12.24 9.30
N TRP A 69 -12.73 -11.19 10.08
CA TRP A 69 -13.75 -10.24 10.51
C TRP A 69 -14.34 -9.47 9.33
N LEU A 70 -13.52 -8.97 8.41
CA LEU A 70 -14.00 -8.28 7.20
C LEU A 70 -14.98 -9.13 6.39
N PHE A 71 -14.68 -10.41 6.18
CA PHE A 71 -15.52 -11.31 5.38
C PHE A 71 -16.70 -11.90 6.16
N GLY A 72 -16.54 -12.17 7.45
CA GLY A 72 -17.60 -12.76 8.29
C GLY A 72 -18.61 -11.73 8.82
N HIS A 73 -18.17 -10.51 9.13
CA HIS A 73 -19.01 -9.46 9.73
C HIS A 73 -18.68 -8.07 9.18
N ARG A 74 -18.82 -7.90 7.86
CA ARG A 74 -18.44 -6.67 7.13
C ARG A 74 -18.97 -5.39 7.76
N ARG A 75 -20.23 -5.35 8.22
CA ARG A 75 -20.82 -4.13 8.82
C ARG A 75 -20.03 -3.67 10.05
N SER A 76 -19.83 -4.56 11.02
CA SER A 76 -19.12 -4.21 12.26
C SER A 76 -17.64 -3.91 12.02
N PHE A 77 -17.04 -4.52 11.00
CA PHE A 77 -15.68 -4.18 10.57
C PHE A 77 -15.61 -2.75 10.02
N ILE A 78 -16.51 -2.37 9.11
CA ILE A 78 -16.57 -1.01 8.56
C ILE A 78 -16.87 0.02 9.66
N ASP A 79 -17.76 -0.29 10.61
CA ASP A 79 -18.05 0.58 11.75
C ASP A 79 -16.80 0.82 12.60
N GLN A 80 -16.01 -0.23 12.87
CA GLN A 80 -14.74 -0.09 13.58
C GLN A 80 -13.72 0.72 12.78
N LEU A 81 -13.62 0.49 11.47
CA LEU A 81 -12.70 1.20 10.61
C LEU A 81 -13.02 2.71 10.57
N ASN A 82 -14.31 3.08 10.50
CA ASN A 82 -14.74 4.47 10.62
C ASN A 82 -14.36 5.09 11.97
N ARG A 83 -14.56 4.37 13.08
CA ARG A 83 -14.13 4.85 14.41
C ARG A 83 -12.63 5.13 14.47
N ASP A 84 -11.83 4.29 13.84
CA ASP A 84 -10.38 4.48 13.80
C ASP A 84 -9.99 5.68 12.94
N ILE A 85 -10.65 5.91 11.80
CA ILE A 85 -10.44 7.09 10.96
C ILE A 85 -10.79 8.38 11.73
N VAL A 86 -11.90 8.41 12.47
CA VAL A 86 -12.26 9.54 13.36
C VAL A 86 -11.13 9.84 14.35
N ASN A 87 -10.59 8.80 14.98
CA ASN A 87 -9.51 8.96 15.95
C ASN A 87 -8.22 9.48 15.31
N LEU A 88 -7.89 9.01 14.10
CA LEU A 88 -6.75 9.49 13.32
C LEU A 88 -6.90 10.97 12.96
N VAL A 89 -8.07 11.37 12.45
CA VAL A 89 -8.37 12.77 12.10
C VAL A 89 -8.19 13.68 13.33
N ARG A 90 -8.82 13.32 14.45
CA ARG A 90 -8.69 14.08 15.71
C ARG A 90 -7.24 14.19 16.18
N LEU A 91 -6.44 13.13 16.02
CA LEU A 91 -5.03 13.15 16.38
C LEU A 91 -4.21 14.02 15.42
N ALA A 92 -4.50 13.97 14.13
CA ALA A 92 -3.84 14.77 13.10
C ALA A 92 -4.12 16.27 13.32
N GLU A 93 -5.36 16.64 13.64
CA GLU A 93 -5.76 18.00 14.01
C GLU A 93 -4.98 18.52 15.22
N ARG A 94 -4.91 17.75 16.31
CA ARG A 94 -4.12 18.11 17.51
C ARG A 94 -2.63 18.31 17.19
N LYS A 95 -2.11 17.53 16.24
CA LYS A 95 -0.71 17.60 15.79
C LYS A 95 -0.48 18.60 14.65
N ARG A 96 -1.53 19.27 14.17
CA ARG A 96 -1.48 20.22 13.02
C ARG A 96 -0.85 19.62 11.76
N VAL A 97 -1.18 18.36 11.47
CA VAL A 97 -0.76 17.63 10.25
C VAL A 97 -1.98 17.04 9.55
N LYS A 98 -1.84 16.63 8.29
CA LYS A 98 -2.92 16.02 7.50
C LYS A 98 -3.03 14.52 7.77
N PRO A 99 -4.22 13.95 8.00
CA PRO A 99 -4.36 12.49 8.13
C PRO A 99 -4.19 11.81 6.77
N ALA A 100 -3.45 10.69 6.74
CA ALA A 100 -3.33 9.85 5.55
C ALA A 100 -3.58 8.37 5.89
N VAL A 101 -4.24 7.64 4.98
CA VAL A 101 -4.62 6.24 5.22
C VAL A 101 -4.27 5.35 4.03
N ARG A 102 -3.55 4.27 4.33
CA ARG A 102 -3.31 3.16 3.39
C ARG A 102 -4.17 1.96 3.75
N LEU A 103 -5.27 1.74 3.02
CA LEU A 103 -6.21 0.65 3.30
C LEU A 103 -5.70 -0.69 2.76
N ASN A 104 -4.86 -0.65 1.73
CA ASN A 104 -4.25 -1.79 1.09
C ASN A 104 -2.76 -1.86 1.43
N VAL A 105 -2.46 -2.18 2.70
CA VAL A 105 -1.09 -2.45 3.13
C VAL A 105 -0.63 -3.78 2.52
N ALA A 106 -1.35 -4.87 2.80
CA ALA A 106 -1.07 -6.24 2.32
C ALA A 106 -2.19 -6.85 1.45
N SER A 107 -3.14 -6.01 1.02
CA SER A 107 -4.29 -6.37 0.18
C SER A 107 -4.33 -5.51 -1.08
N ASP A 108 -5.33 -5.72 -1.93
CA ASP A 108 -5.67 -4.88 -3.09
C ASP A 108 -7.20 -4.86 -3.29
N LEU A 109 -7.94 -4.64 -2.20
CA LEU A 109 -9.41 -4.57 -2.16
C LEU A 109 -9.93 -3.19 -2.56
N GLU A 110 -11.19 -3.15 -2.97
CA GLU A 110 -11.86 -1.91 -3.32
C GLU A 110 -12.49 -1.25 -2.08
N TRP A 111 -12.31 0.06 -1.95
CA TRP A 111 -12.74 0.85 -0.79
C TRP A 111 -13.39 2.19 -1.18
N PHE A 112 -13.88 2.35 -2.42
CA PHE A 112 -14.27 3.67 -2.96
C PHE A 112 -15.34 4.35 -2.09
N ASP A 113 -16.41 3.63 -1.74
CA ASP A 113 -17.47 4.16 -0.86
C ASP A 113 -16.94 4.65 0.50
N LEU A 114 -15.91 3.98 1.04
CA LEU A 114 -15.30 4.41 2.30
C LEU A 114 -14.46 5.66 2.11
N ILE A 115 -13.67 5.69 1.05
CA ILE A 115 -12.77 6.81 0.72
C ILE A 115 -13.58 8.10 0.47
N GLU A 116 -14.67 8.01 -0.28
CA GLU A 116 -15.54 9.16 -0.60
C GLU A 116 -16.19 9.78 0.64
N ARG A 117 -16.50 8.96 1.66
CA ARG A 117 -17.07 9.46 2.93
C ARG A 117 -16.09 10.30 3.76
N TRP A 118 -14.80 10.28 3.44
CA TRP A 118 -13.75 10.95 4.22
C TRP A 118 -12.94 11.93 3.35
N PRO A 119 -13.57 12.98 2.78
CA PRO A 119 -12.93 13.86 1.79
C PRO A 119 -11.73 14.67 2.34
N THR A 120 -11.63 14.83 3.66
CA THR A 120 -10.51 15.53 4.32
C THR A 120 -9.32 14.62 4.64
N VAL A 121 -9.45 13.31 4.41
CA VAL A 121 -8.39 12.31 4.62
C VAL A 121 -7.74 11.98 3.29
N GLN A 122 -6.41 12.01 3.24
CA GLN A 122 -5.67 11.55 2.07
C GLN A 122 -5.58 10.03 2.07
N PHE A 123 -6.26 9.36 1.15
CA PHE A 123 -6.06 7.93 0.94
C PHE A 123 -4.98 7.69 -0.09
N TYR A 124 -4.19 6.64 0.11
CA TYR A 124 -3.22 6.21 -0.88
C TYR A 124 -3.01 4.71 -0.81
N ASP A 125 -2.89 4.05 -1.96
CA ASP A 125 -2.68 2.61 -2.03
C ASP A 125 -1.81 2.22 -3.21
N TYR A 126 -1.30 0.99 -3.14
CA TYR A 126 -0.64 0.34 -4.25
C TYR A 126 -1.60 -0.69 -4.86
N THR A 127 -1.68 -0.74 -6.19
CA THR A 127 -2.56 -1.69 -6.87
C THR A 127 -1.85 -2.44 -8.00
N LYS A 128 -2.18 -3.72 -8.16
CA LYS A 128 -1.81 -4.55 -9.32
C LYS A 128 -2.97 -4.66 -10.31
N ILE A 129 -4.16 -4.18 -9.94
CA ILE A 129 -5.38 -4.28 -10.75
C ILE A 129 -5.35 -3.22 -11.87
N ARG A 130 -5.13 -3.70 -13.10
CA ARG A 130 -4.98 -2.85 -14.30
C ARG A 130 -6.18 -1.96 -14.59
N SER A 131 -7.41 -2.47 -14.38
CA SER A 131 -8.65 -1.70 -14.59
C SER A 131 -8.75 -0.55 -13.61
N ARG A 132 -8.57 -0.82 -12.31
CA ARG A 132 -8.54 0.20 -11.25
C ARG A 132 -7.52 1.29 -11.54
N PHE A 133 -6.29 0.91 -11.93
CA PHE A 133 -5.26 1.90 -12.24
C PHE A 133 -5.55 2.71 -13.51
N ARG A 134 -6.17 2.09 -14.52
CA ARG A 134 -6.64 2.82 -15.71
C ARG A 134 -7.70 3.86 -15.34
N ASP A 135 -8.62 3.51 -14.46
CA ASP A 135 -9.71 4.40 -14.03
C ASP A 135 -9.17 5.55 -13.17
N TYR A 136 -8.17 5.29 -12.33
CA TYR A 136 -7.38 6.33 -11.63
C TYR A 136 -6.73 7.32 -12.60
N LEU A 137 -6.00 6.83 -13.59
CA LEU A 137 -5.36 7.66 -14.62
C LEU A 137 -6.37 8.38 -15.54
N ALA A 138 -7.65 8.03 -15.45
CA ALA A 138 -8.73 8.72 -16.16
C ALA A 138 -9.49 9.70 -15.25
N GLY A 139 -9.04 9.91 -14.01
CA GLY A 139 -9.69 10.80 -13.04
C GLY A 139 -11.04 10.30 -12.56
N LYS A 140 -11.33 8.99 -12.67
CA LYS A 140 -12.64 8.40 -12.32
C LYS A 140 -12.74 7.91 -10.87
N LEU A 141 -11.64 7.97 -10.12
CA LEU A 141 -11.61 7.58 -8.71
C LEU A 141 -11.72 8.82 -7.82
N PRO A 142 -12.05 8.66 -6.52
CA PRO A 142 -12.22 9.79 -5.61
C PRO A 142 -11.01 10.72 -5.58
N ALA A 143 -11.25 12.03 -5.56
CA ALA A 143 -10.19 13.05 -5.64
C ALA A 143 -9.19 13.00 -4.49
N ASN A 144 -9.58 12.46 -3.33
CA ASN A 144 -8.74 12.25 -2.15
C ASN A 144 -8.01 10.89 -2.18
N TYR A 145 -7.89 10.22 -3.34
CA TYR A 145 -7.24 8.92 -3.47
C TYR A 145 -6.06 8.94 -4.45
N ALA A 146 -4.86 8.64 -3.96
CA ALA A 146 -3.67 8.51 -4.77
C ALA A 146 -3.31 7.03 -4.98
N LEU A 147 -3.17 6.60 -6.24
CA LEU A 147 -2.75 5.24 -6.56
C LEU A 147 -1.35 5.19 -7.17
N THR A 148 -0.59 4.18 -6.74
CA THR A 148 0.66 3.77 -7.37
C THR A 148 0.50 2.36 -7.93
N PHE A 149 0.91 2.13 -9.17
CA PHE A 149 0.85 0.80 -9.76
C PHE A 149 1.99 -0.07 -9.24
N SER A 150 1.69 -1.22 -8.67
CA SER A 150 2.69 -2.16 -8.16
C SER A 150 3.12 -3.11 -9.27
N ARG A 151 4.27 -2.87 -9.89
CA ARG A 151 4.80 -3.74 -10.93
C ARG A 151 5.23 -5.09 -10.33
N HIS A 152 5.09 -6.14 -11.13
CA HIS A 152 5.66 -7.47 -10.86
C HIS A 152 6.10 -8.11 -12.18
N GLU A 153 6.69 -9.29 -12.09
CA GLU A 153 7.43 -9.98 -13.16
C GLU A 153 6.60 -10.30 -14.41
N LYS A 154 5.27 -10.47 -14.29
CA LYS A 154 4.41 -10.80 -15.44
C LYS A 154 3.89 -9.56 -16.19
N HIS A 155 4.13 -8.36 -15.69
CA HIS A 155 3.67 -7.14 -16.33
C HIS A 155 4.55 -6.76 -17.52
N HIS A 156 3.96 -6.73 -18.72
CA HIS A 156 4.65 -6.36 -19.94
C HIS A 156 5.22 -4.92 -19.86
N PRO A 157 6.50 -4.69 -20.22
CA PRO A 157 7.14 -3.36 -20.12
C PRO A 157 6.40 -2.24 -20.84
N ALA A 158 5.78 -2.53 -21.99
CA ALA A 158 4.99 -1.55 -22.74
C ALA A 158 3.79 -1.01 -21.95
N THR A 159 3.13 -1.87 -21.16
CA THR A 159 2.00 -1.48 -20.29
C THR A 159 2.48 -0.51 -19.21
N ILE A 160 3.61 -0.82 -18.59
CA ILE A 160 4.21 0.00 -17.53
C ILE A 160 4.64 1.36 -18.07
N ALA A 161 5.30 1.38 -19.23
CA ALA A 161 5.67 2.62 -19.91
C ALA A 161 4.44 3.47 -20.28
N SER A 162 3.31 2.83 -20.64
CA SER A 162 2.05 3.55 -20.90
C SER A 162 1.51 4.25 -19.66
N TYR A 163 1.58 3.59 -18.49
CA TYR A 163 1.19 4.18 -17.21
C TYR A 163 2.06 5.37 -16.82
N LEU A 164 3.38 5.23 -16.93
CA LEU A 164 4.34 6.31 -16.64
C LEU A 164 4.14 7.51 -17.58
N ARG A 165 3.93 7.27 -18.89
CA ARG A 165 3.66 8.35 -19.87
C ARG A 165 2.40 9.15 -19.57
N ARG A 166 1.43 8.56 -18.87
CA ARG A 166 0.17 9.22 -18.48
C ARG A 166 0.26 9.91 -17.11
N GLY A 167 1.47 10.06 -16.56
CA GLY A 167 1.71 10.68 -15.25
C GLY A 167 1.44 9.75 -14.07
N GLY A 168 1.29 8.44 -14.30
CA GLY A 168 1.11 7.47 -13.23
C GLY A 168 2.42 7.14 -12.51
N ASN A 169 2.33 6.89 -11.21
CA ASN A 169 3.44 6.35 -10.43
C ASN A 169 3.48 4.81 -10.51
N VAL A 170 4.67 4.24 -10.56
CA VAL A 170 4.90 2.79 -10.57
C VAL A 170 5.91 2.43 -9.49
N ALA A 171 5.53 1.53 -8.59
CA ALA A 171 6.46 0.89 -7.65
C ALA A 171 7.13 -0.31 -8.32
N GLN A 172 8.46 -0.38 -8.23
CA GLN A 172 9.32 -1.40 -8.83
C GLN A 172 10.34 -1.87 -7.79
N VAL A 173 10.58 -3.18 -7.72
CA VAL A 173 11.65 -3.77 -6.92
C VAL A 173 12.96 -3.68 -7.69
N PHE A 174 14.03 -3.26 -7.02
CA PHE A 174 15.39 -3.26 -7.56
C PHE A 174 16.22 -4.33 -6.86
N ASP A 175 17.10 -4.97 -7.62
CA ASP A 175 18.06 -5.93 -7.09
C ASP A 175 19.31 -5.16 -6.64
N VAL A 176 19.33 -4.80 -5.36
CA VAL A 176 20.41 -4.06 -4.70
C VAL A 176 20.80 -4.78 -3.40
N ASP A 177 22.01 -4.55 -2.91
CA ASP A 177 22.45 -5.11 -1.62
C ASP A 177 21.47 -4.69 -0.51
N TYR A 178 20.95 -5.65 0.27
CA TYR A 178 19.93 -5.34 1.27
C TYR A 178 20.07 -6.19 2.54
N HIS A 179 20.84 -5.65 3.48
CA HIS A 179 21.07 -6.19 4.82
C HIS A 179 20.90 -5.07 5.87
N PRO A 180 19.65 -4.62 6.13
CA PRO A 180 19.40 -3.48 7.01
C PRO A 180 19.83 -3.72 8.46
N GLN A 181 19.90 -4.99 8.90
CA GLN A 181 20.36 -5.36 10.24
C GLN A 181 21.85 -5.04 10.46
N SER A 182 22.66 -5.04 9.40
CA SER A 182 24.07 -4.68 9.43
C SER A 182 24.35 -3.29 8.85
N GLY A 183 23.30 -2.50 8.60
CA GLY A 183 23.40 -1.16 8.02
C GLY A 183 23.81 -1.12 6.54
N ARG A 184 23.87 -2.27 5.87
CA ARG A 184 24.23 -2.36 4.45
C ARG A 184 22.98 -2.30 3.60
N VAL A 185 22.73 -1.16 2.98
CA VAL A 185 21.69 -0.98 1.98
C VAL A 185 22.32 -0.32 0.77
N GLY A 186 22.33 -1.01 -0.36
CA GLY A 186 22.86 -0.52 -1.63
C GLY A 186 22.04 0.66 -2.14
N ASP A 187 22.70 1.53 -2.91
CA ASP A 187 22.02 2.65 -3.53
C ASP A 187 21.08 2.19 -4.62
N LEU A 188 19.91 2.83 -4.66
CA LEU A 188 18.98 2.65 -5.75
C LEU A 188 19.50 3.37 -7.00
N PRO A 189 19.25 2.83 -8.21
CA PRO A 189 19.63 3.52 -9.43
C PRO A 189 18.86 4.84 -9.54
N GLU A 190 19.51 5.91 -10.00
CA GLU A 190 18.85 7.22 -10.21
C GLU A 190 17.73 7.15 -11.26
N SER A 191 17.78 6.15 -12.13
CA SER A 191 16.80 5.97 -13.20
C SER A 191 16.73 4.52 -13.67
N VAL A 192 15.61 4.17 -14.30
CA VAL A 192 15.37 2.84 -14.87
C VAL A 192 14.91 2.95 -16.32
N ARG A 193 15.45 2.08 -17.19
CA ARG A 193 15.00 2.00 -18.59
C ARG A 193 13.82 1.03 -18.71
N ILE A 194 12.66 1.53 -19.15
CA ILE A 194 11.46 0.73 -19.39
C ILE A 194 10.94 1.05 -20.79
N HIS A 195 10.86 0.01 -21.64
CA HIS A 195 10.40 0.11 -23.02
C HIS A 195 11.13 1.20 -23.83
N GLY A 196 12.47 1.17 -23.79
CA GLY A 196 13.34 2.07 -24.55
C GLY A 196 13.46 3.50 -23.99
N ARG A 197 12.72 3.86 -22.93
CA ARG A 197 12.78 5.19 -22.30
C ARG A 197 13.33 5.11 -20.88
N GLN A 198 14.10 6.13 -20.49
CA GLN A 198 14.62 6.31 -19.14
C GLN A 198 13.60 7.06 -18.28
N TRP A 199 13.37 6.56 -17.07
CA TRP A 199 12.45 7.13 -16.09
C TRP A 199 13.19 7.38 -14.79
N PRO A 200 12.98 8.52 -14.11
CA PRO A 200 13.63 8.77 -12.84
C PRO A 200 13.11 7.81 -11.76
N VAL A 201 14.00 7.41 -10.86
CA VAL A 201 13.64 6.79 -9.59
C VAL A 201 13.59 7.92 -8.57
N ILE A 202 12.37 8.25 -8.12
CA ILE A 202 12.13 9.43 -7.28
C ILE A 202 12.43 9.13 -5.81
N ASP A 203 12.02 7.95 -5.38
CA ASP A 203 12.20 7.46 -4.02
C ASP A 203 12.16 5.93 -4.10
N GLY A 204 12.85 5.27 -3.18
CA GLY A 204 12.60 3.86 -2.94
C GLY A 204 12.79 3.55 -1.48
N ASP A 205 11.92 2.67 -1.00
CA ASP A 205 11.97 2.16 0.35
C ASP A 205 13.31 1.43 0.50
N LYS A 206 14.32 2.09 1.06
CA LYS A 206 15.63 1.52 1.44
C LYS A 206 15.49 0.39 2.48
N HIS A 207 14.28 -0.11 2.71
CA HIS A 207 13.89 -0.94 3.84
C HIS A 207 12.73 -1.92 3.53
N ASP A 208 12.49 -2.26 2.25
CA ASP A 208 11.59 -3.36 1.85
C ASP A 208 12.22 -4.74 2.08
#